data_AF-A0A7S4CQM2-F1
#
_entry.id   AF-A0A7S4CQM2-F1
#
_cell.length_a   1.000
_cell.length_b   1.000
_cell.length_c   1.000
_cell.angle_alpha   90.00
_cell.angle_beta   90.00
_cell.angle_gamma   90.00
#
_symmetry.space_group_name_H-M   'P 1'
#
loop_
_entity.id
_entity.type
_entity.pdbx_description
1 polymer ?
#
loop_
_entity_poly.entity_id
_entity_poly.type
_entity_poly.pdbx_seq_one_letter_code
_entity_poly.pdbx_strand_id
1 'polypeptide(L)'
;ATDHRSYRELVFFGFALCGALRTEYYFVVHMLELLESDAVQLLLQAATLNLTKLGQAALVIFLTVYFYAAMGFRFFQQHHAPEKCTTLLGCFTSYMDGGLSGSGIHDSLEFDSPASIWDGQ
;
A
#
# COMPACT_ATOMS: atom_id res chain seq x y z
N ALA A 1 2.48 -35.09 5.08
CA ALA A 1 1.42 -34.13 4.71
C ALA A 1 0.95 -33.48 6.00
N THR A 2 1.39 -32.26 6.28
CA THR A 2 0.87 -31.46 7.40
C THR A 2 -0.55 -31.05 7.04
N ASP A 3 -1.52 -31.47 7.84
CA ASP A 3 -2.93 -31.19 7.60
C ASP A 3 -3.21 -29.69 7.80
N HIS A 4 -3.62 -29.01 6.72
CA HIS A 4 -3.85 -27.56 6.69
C HIS A 4 -4.90 -27.12 7.70
N ARG A 5 -5.87 -28.00 8.02
CA ARG A 5 -6.88 -27.77 9.05
C ARG A 5 -6.23 -27.72 10.43
N SER A 6 -5.47 -28.75 10.78
CA SER A 6 -4.74 -28.82 12.06
C SER A 6 -3.80 -27.63 12.29
N TYR A 7 -3.11 -27.14 11.25
CA TYR A 7 -2.25 -25.95 11.37
C TYR A 7 -3.05 -24.68 11.69
N ARG A 8 -4.20 -24.51 11.05
CA ARG A 8 -5.08 -23.35 11.25
C ARG A 8 -5.63 -23.30 12.69
N GLU A 9 -6.14 -24.43 13.19
CA GLU A 9 -6.65 -24.51 14.56
C GLU A 9 -5.57 -24.15 15.60
N LEU A 10 -4.32 -24.57 15.37
CA LEU A 10 -3.19 -24.20 16.23
C LEU A 10 -2.89 -22.69 16.19
N VAL A 11 -3.00 -22.05 15.02
CA VAL A 11 -2.80 -20.61 14.88
C VAL A 11 -3.89 -19.83 15.63
N PHE A 12 -5.16 -20.18 15.46
CA PHE A 12 -6.26 -19.55 16.20
C PHE A 12 -6.14 -19.76 17.70
N PHE A 13 -5.83 -20.98 18.14
CA PHE A 13 -5.58 -21.27 19.56
C PHE A 13 -4.43 -20.42 20.12
N GLY A 14 -3.34 -20.24 19.37
CA GLY A 14 -2.24 -19.34 19.74
C GLY A 14 -2.69 -17.88 19.91
N PHE A 15 -3.50 -17.37 18.99
CA PHE A 15 -4.07 -16.02 19.10
C PHE A 15 -5.07 -15.89 20.25
N ALA A 16 -5.88 -16.92 20.53
CA ALA A 16 -6.80 -16.94 21.67
C ALA A 16 -6.03 -16.90 23.00
N LEU A 17 -4.94 -17.65 23.12
CA LEU A 17 -4.07 -17.64 24.30
C LEU A 17 -3.40 -16.27 24.50
N CYS A 18 -2.87 -15.67 23.43
CA CYS A 18 -2.33 -14.31 23.47
C CYS A 18 -3.41 -13.26 23.81
N GLY A 19 -4.64 -13.45 23.32
CA GLY A 19 -5.79 -12.62 23.65
C GLY A 19 -6.14 -12.64 25.13
N ALA A 20 -6.12 -13.83 25.73
CA ALA A 20 -6.39 -14.01 27.15
C ALA A 20 -5.28 -13.47 28.07
N LEU A 21 -4.01 -13.53 27.64
CA LEU A 21 -2.86 -13.19 28.50
C LEU A 21 -2.36 -11.74 28.37
N ARG A 22 -2.55 -11.10 27.21
CA ARG A 22 -1.97 -9.78 26.91
C ARG A 22 -3.03 -8.72 26.62
N THR A 23 -3.79 -8.90 25.54
CA THR A 23 -4.67 -7.85 25.00
C THR A 23 -5.82 -8.44 24.19
N GLU A 24 -7.03 -7.92 24.39
CA GLU A 24 -8.25 -8.39 23.73
C GLU A 24 -8.22 -8.24 22.19
N TYR A 25 -7.36 -7.37 21.64
CA TYR A 25 -7.24 -7.17 20.20
C TYR A 25 -6.86 -8.44 19.41
N TYR A 26 -6.21 -9.43 20.04
CA TYR A 26 -5.88 -10.69 19.36
C TYR A 26 -7.14 -11.54 19.04
N PHE A 27 -8.27 -11.30 19.70
CA PHE A 27 -9.52 -11.97 19.35
C PHE A 27 -10.07 -11.56 17.98
N VAL A 28 -9.70 -10.37 17.47
CA VAL A 28 -10.12 -9.90 16.14
C VAL A 28 -9.70 -10.87 15.03
N VAL A 29 -8.57 -11.57 15.21
CA VAL A 29 -8.10 -12.58 14.25
C VAL A 29 -9.16 -13.65 14.01
N HIS A 30 -9.95 -14.02 15.01
CA HIS A 30 -11.00 -15.05 14.88
C HIS A 30 -12.13 -14.64 13.93
N MET A 31 -12.30 -13.34 13.62
CA MET A 31 -13.24 -12.92 12.57
C MET A 31 -12.86 -13.45 11.19
N LEU A 32 -11.60 -13.83 10.96
CA LEU A 32 -11.16 -14.47 9.72
C LEU A 32 -11.76 -15.87 9.51
N GLU A 33 -12.35 -16.49 10.52
CA GLU A 33 -13.13 -17.73 10.34
C GLU A 33 -14.33 -17.54 9.41
N LEU A 34 -14.83 -16.30 9.25
CA LEU A 34 -15.86 -15.96 8.26
C LEU A 34 -15.43 -16.30 6.82
N LEU A 35 -14.12 -16.31 6.55
CA LEU A 35 -13.59 -16.68 5.23
C LEU A 35 -13.84 -18.15 4.87
N GLU A 36 -14.24 -19.00 5.84
CA GLU A 36 -14.60 -20.41 5.59
C GLU A 36 -15.98 -20.56 4.94
N SER A 37 -16.83 -19.51 4.97
CA SER A 37 -18.13 -19.53 4.30
C SER A 37 -17.98 -19.68 2.77
N ASP A 38 -18.75 -20.59 2.18
CA ASP A 38 -18.76 -20.86 0.73
C ASP A 38 -18.93 -19.58 -0.12
N ALA A 39 -19.74 -18.62 0.36
CA ALA A 39 -19.95 -17.34 -0.32
C ALA A 39 -18.67 -16.49 -0.37
N VAL A 40 -17.87 -16.51 0.69
CA VAL A 40 -16.63 -15.73 0.80
C VAL A 40 -15.49 -16.42 0.05
N GLN A 41 -15.48 -17.76 0.03
CA GLN A 41 -14.50 -18.53 -0.73
C GLN A 41 -14.58 -18.24 -2.23
N LEU A 42 -15.78 -18.02 -2.78
CA LEU A 42 -15.95 -17.61 -4.18
C LEU A 42 -15.27 -16.26 -4.48
N LEU A 43 -15.38 -15.29 -3.58
CA LEU A 43 -14.72 -13.99 -3.71
C LEU A 43 -13.19 -14.11 -3.58
N LEU A 44 -12.74 -14.91 -2.61
CA LEU A 44 -11.32 -15.15 -2.39
C LEU A 44 -10.69 -15.86 -3.61
N GLN A 45 -11.40 -16.82 -4.19
CA GLN A 45 -10.98 -17.51 -5.40
C GLN A 45 -10.90 -16.55 -6.58
N ALA A 46 -11.88 -15.65 -6.75
CA ALA A 46 -11.85 -14.63 -7.80
C ALA A 46 -10.61 -13.73 -7.70
N ALA A 47 -10.23 -13.30 -6.49
CA ALA A 47 -9.03 -12.49 -6.27
C ALA A 47 -7.72 -13.28 -6.44
N THR A 48 -7.69 -14.55 -6.06
CA THR A 48 -6.47 -15.38 -6.05
C THR A 48 -6.21 -16.12 -7.37
N LEU A 49 -7.21 -16.28 -8.23
CA LEU A 49 -7.12 -16.97 -9.53
C LEU A 49 -5.98 -16.45 -10.42
N ASN A 50 -5.64 -15.16 -10.32
CA ASN A 50 -4.55 -14.54 -11.09
C ASN A 50 -3.52 -13.83 -10.18
N LEU A 51 -3.26 -14.36 -8.99
CA LEU A 51 -2.34 -13.74 -8.02
C LEU A 51 -0.95 -13.48 -8.63
N THR A 52 -0.47 -14.38 -9.49
CA THR A 52 0.84 -14.22 -10.18
C THR A 52 0.87 -13.02 -11.10
N LYS A 53 -0.18 -12.82 -11.91
CA LYS A 53 -0.30 -11.66 -12.80
C LYS A 53 -0.50 -10.37 -12.01
N LEU A 54 -1.28 -10.43 -10.92
CA LEU A 54 -1.46 -9.30 -10.01
C LEU A 54 -0.13 -8.89 -9.37
N GLY A 55 0.67 -9.85 -8.91
CA GLY A 55 2.00 -9.60 -8.36
C GLY A 55 2.96 -9.02 -9.40
N GLN A 56 2.94 -9.54 -10.64
CA GLN A 56 3.72 -8.96 -11.74
C GLN A 56 3.30 -7.52 -12.06
N ALA A 57 1.99 -7.24 -12.11
CA ALA A 57 1.49 -5.88 -12.31
C ALA A 57 1.92 -4.93 -11.18
N ALA A 58 1.82 -5.38 -9.92
CA ALA A 58 2.29 -4.62 -8.76
C ALA A 58 3.80 -4.32 -8.85
N LEU A 59 4.61 -5.27 -9.32
CA LEU A 59 6.05 -5.07 -9.54
C LEU A 59 6.32 -4.01 -10.62
N VAL A 60 5.58 -4.03 -11.73
CA VAL A 60 5.73 -3.00 -12.78
C VAL A 60 5.39 -1.62 -12.23
N ILE A 61 4.30 -1.48 -11.47
CA ILE A 61 3.91 -0.22 -10.82
C ILE A 61 5.04 0.25 -9.88
N PHE A 62 5.54 -0.64 -9.02
CA PHE A 62 6.61 -0.33 -8.08
C PHE A 62 7.87 0.18 -8.79
N LEU A 63 8.33 -0.53 -9.83
CA LEU A 63 9.52 -0.14 -10.60
C LEU A 63 9.31 1.18 -11.35
N THR A 64 8.12 1.40 -11.90
CA THR A 64 7.78 2.64 -12.61
C THR A 64 7.81 3.83 -11.66
N VAL A 65 7.15 3.73 -10.51
CA VAL A 65 7.15 4.79 -9.48
C VAL A 65 8.56 5.04 -8.97
N TYR A 66 9.36 3.99 -8.75
CA TYR A 66 10.76 4.12 -8.34
C TYR A 66 11.60 4.87 -9.36
N PHE A 67 11.44 4.57 -10.65
CA PHE A 67 12.14 5.27 -11.72
C PHE A 67 11.79 6.77 -11.75
N TYR A 68 10.50 7.11 -11.66
CA TYR A 68 10.06 8.52 -11.61
C TYR A 68 10.54 9.23 -10.34
N ALA A 69 10.52 8.56 -9.18
CA ALA A 69 11.03 9.12 -7.93
C ALA A 69 12.55 9.36 -7.98
N ALA A 70 13.31 8.46 -8.62
CA ALA A 70 14.75 8.66 -8.82
C ALA A 70 15.05 9.84 -9.74
N MET A 71 14.28 10.01 -10.82
CA MET A 71 14.38 11.20 -11.67
C MET A 71 13.98 12.47 -10.92
N GLY A 72 12.89 12.44 -10.15
CA GLY A 72 12.42 13.54 -9.30
C GLY A 72 13.48 13.97 -8.29
N PHE A 73 14.05 13.02 -7.57
CA PHE A 73 15.11 13.24 -6.58
C PHE A 73 16.39 13.81 -7.20
N ARG A 74 16.75 13.42 -8.44
CA ARG A 74 18.00 13.88 -9.07
C ARG A 74 17.88 15.20 -9.81
N PHE A 75 16.75 15.44 -10.48
CA PHE A 75 16.58 16.58 -11.40
C PHE A 75 15.62 17.64 -10.88
N PHE A 76 14.61 17.26 -10.10
CA PHE A 76 13.51 18.14 -9.70
C PHE A 76 13.43 18.37 -8.19
N GLN A 77 14.50 18.05 -7.44
CA GLN A 77 14.50 18.12 -5.97
C GLN A 77 14.07 19.49 -5.43
N GLN A 78 14.43 20.56 -6.13
CA GLN A 78 14.09 21.94 -5.78
C GLN A 78 12.61 22.31 -5.96
N HIS A 79 11.85 21.52 -6.73
CA HIS A 79 10.42 21.73 -6.95
C HIS A 79 9.55 20.84 -6.07
N HIS A 80 10.14 20.04 -5.18
CA HIS A 80 9.39 19.20 -4.27
C HIS A 80 9.05 19.97 -3.00
N ALA A 81 7.85 19.72 -2.48
CA ALA A 81 7.44 20.26 -1.19
C ALA A 81 8.50 19.93 -0.11
N PRO A 82 8.76 20.85 0.83
CA PRO A 82 9.72 20.64 1.88
C PRO A 82 9.39 19.34 2.65
N GLU A 83 10.43 18.60 3.04
CA GLU A 83 10.38 17.32 3.76
C GLU A 83 9.96 16.07 2.96
N LYS A 84 9.30 16.19 1.80
CA LYS A 84 8.78 15.02 1.05
C LYS A 84 9.85 14.27 0.25
N CYS A 85 10.83 14.97 -0.32
CA CYS A 85 11.87 14.40 -1.19
C CYS A 85 13.30 14.67 -0.66
N THR A 86 13.49 14.59 0.67
CA THR A 86 14.82 14.74 1.32
C THR A 86 15.73 13.53 1.11
N THR A 87 15.12 12.34 1.01
CA THR A 87 15.78 11.08 0.68
C THR A 87 15.08 10.42 -0.50
N LEU A 88 15.82 9.56 -1.22
CA LEU A 88 15.25 8.80 -2.35
C LEU A 88 14.04 7.96 -1.91
N LEU A 89 14.11 7.35 -0.73
CA LEU A 89 13.01 6.57 -0.17
C LEU A 89 11.79 7.45 0.14
N GLY A 90 12.01 8.64 0.73
CA GLY A 90 10.95 9.62 0.98
C GLY A 90 10.24 10.03 -0.30
N CYS A 91 11.01 10.36 -1.34
CA CYS A 91 10.47 10.74 -2.65
C CYS A 91 9.64 9.62 -3.27
N PHE A 92 10.14 8.38 -3.19
CA PHE A 92 9.41 7.20 -3.64
C PHE A 92 8.09 7.00 -2.89
N THR A 93 8.10 7.09 -1.55
CA THR A 93 6.88 6.94 -0.76
C THR A 93 5.87 8.06 -1.04
N SER A 94 6.32 9.29 -1.27
CA SER A 94 5.45 10.42 -1.62
C SER A 94 4.77 10.23 -2.98
N TYR A 95 5.52 9.78 -3.98
CA TYR A 95 4.97 9.51 -5.31
C TYR A 95 4.03 8.31 -5.32
N MET A 96 4.32 7.30 -4.50
CA MET A 96 3.45 6.13 -4.34
C MET A 96 2.14 6.52 -3.64
N ASP A 97 2.20 7.32 -2.57
CA ASP A 97 1.03 7.81 -1.84
C ASP A 97 0.12 8.70 -2.71
N GLY A 98 0.72 9.65 -3.45
CA GLY A 98 0.00 10.47 -4.42
C GLY A 98 -0.61 9.65 -5.57
N GLY A 99 0.11 8.64 -6.06
CA GLY A 99 -0.40 7.71 -7.07
C GLY A 99 -1.58 6.87 -6.57
N LEU A 100 -1.57 6.43 -5.31
CA LEU A 100 -2.63 5.62 -4.70
C LEU A 100 -3.87 6.44 -4.29
N SER A 101 -3.67 7.69 -3.87
CA SER A 101 -4.75 8.63 -3.53
C SER A 101 -5.44 9.23 -4.76
N GLY A 102 -4.82 9.09 -5.94
CA GLY A 102 -5.37 9.53 -7.22
C GLY A 102 -5.09 10.99 -7.58
N SER A 103 -4.42 11.76 -6.72
CA SER A 103 -3.91 13.11 -7.03
C SER A 103 -2.64 13.08 -7.88
N GLY A 104 -1.99 11.93 -7.97
CA GLY A 104 -0.75 11.74 -8.72
C GLY A 104 0.44 12.38 -8.03
N ILE A 105 1.40 12.87 -8.81
CA ILE A 105 2.64 13.46 -8.28
C ILE A 105 2.43 14.94 -7.88
N HIS A 106 1.26 15.51 -8.18
CA HIS A 106 1.00 16.94 -8.02
C HIS A 106 1.19 17.42 -6.58
N ASP A 107 0.69 16.67 -5.59
CA ASP A 107 0.81 17.03 -4.17
C ASP A 107 2.25 16.93 -3.62
N SER A 108 3.13 16.26 -4.37
CA SER A 108 4.56 16.16 -4.02
C SER A 108 5.38 17.32 -4.60
N LEU A 109 4.79 18.11 -5.51
CA LEU A 109 5.46 19.18 -6.23
C LEU A 109 4.83 20.53 -5.90
N GLU A 110 5.67 21.53 -5.64
CA GLU A 110 5.24 22.92 -5.58
C GLU A 110 5.31 23.51 -6.98
N PHE A 111 4.15 23.73 -7.59
CA PHE A 111 4.06 24.45 -8.85
C PHE A 111 3.90 25.94 -8.56
N ASP A 112 4.88 26.74 -8.99
CA ASP A 112 4.66 28.18 -9.10
C ASP A 112 3.52 28.41 -10.09
N SER A 113 2.41 28.97 -9.60
CA SER A 113 1.32 29.39 -10.47
C SER A 113 1.88 30.39 -11.48
N PRO A 114 1.70 30.18 -12.81
CA PRO A 114 2.16 31.15 -13.79
C PRO A 114 1.52 32.49 -13.49
N ALA A 115 2.34 33.54 -13.35
CA ALA A 115 1.87 34.89 -13.10
C ALA A 115 0.79 35.23 -14.13
N SER A 116 -0.45 35.43 -13.68
CA SER A 116 -1.51 35.80 -14.60
C SER A 116 -1.19 37.19 -15.16
N ILE A 117 -1.36 37.37 -16.46
CA ILE A 117 -1.17 38.69 -17.12
C ILE A 117 -2.13 39.75 -16.53
N TRP A 118 -3.14 39.32 -15.76
CA TRP A 118 -4.21 40.15 -15.23
C TRP A 118 -4.04 40.53 -13.74
N ASP A 119 -3.09 39.95 -12.99
CA ASP A 119 -2.85 40.29 -11.58
C ASP A 119 -2.10 41.63 -11.37
N GLY A 120 -1.86 42.37 -12.46
CA GLY A 120 -1.11 43.64 -12.47
C GLY A 120 -1.90 44.87 -12.90
N GLN A 121 -3.24 44.83 -12.94
CA GLN A 121 -4.11 46.00 -13.18
C GLN A 121 -4.95 46.36 -11.96
#